data_AF-A0A939DS43-F1
#
_entry.id   AF-A0A939DS43-F1
#
_cell.length_a   1.000
_cell.length_b   1.000
_cell.length_c   1.000
_cell.angle_alpha   90.00
_cell.angle_beta   90.00
_cell.angle_gamma   90.00
#
_symmetry.space_group_name_H-M   'P 1'
#
loop_
_entity.id
_entity.type
_entity.pdbx_description
1 polymer ?
#
loop_
_entity_poly.entity_id
_entity_poly.type
_entity_poly.pdbx_seq_one_letter_code
_entity_poly.pdbx_strand_id
1 'polypeptide(L)'
;RRTVGTQLDDATLASRISSKLSTNEQLKGQAHINVEVFNGVALLVGQVPNEQLKREAQRLAESLPQVTRLHNQLRLGSPTQASVRTHDVWLATKVKSNLVADKRVDGLHI
;
A
#
# COMPACT_ATOMS: atom_id res chain seq x y z
N ARG A 1 4.42 31.75 6.59
CA ARG A 1 2.97 31.62 6.86
C ARG A 1 2.28 31.25 5.54
N ARG A 2 1.44 30.21 5.50
CA ARG A 2 0.68 29.85 4.28
C ARG A 2 -0.52 30.78 4.10
N THR A 3 -0.85 31.13 2.87
CA THR A 3 -2.06 31.91 2.57
C THR A 3 -3.26 30.97 2.45
N VAL A 4 -4.47 31.52 2.58
CA VAL A 4 -5.72 30.76 2.34
C VAL A 4 -5.76 30.24 0.89
N GLY A 5 -5.26 31.02 -0.07
CA GLY A 5 -5.15 30.61 -1.46
C GLY A 5 -4.26 29.37 -1.64
N THR A 6 -3.06 29.37 -1.05
CA THR A 6 -2.15 28.21 -1.12
C THR A 6 -2.77 26.96 -0.48
N GLN A 7 -3.52 27.11 0.62
CA GLN A 7 -4.20 25.97 1.24
C GLN A 7 -5.30 25.39 0.34
N LEU A 8 -6.05 26.26 -0.35
CA LEU A 8 -7.08 25.85 -1.30
C LEU A 8 -6.46 25.17 -2.53
N ASP A 9 -5.37 25.71 -3.06
CA ASP A 9 -4.63 25.15 -4.19
C ASP A 9 -4.09 23.76 -3.84
N ASP A 10 -3.48 23.60 -2.66
CA ASP A 10 -2.96 22.32 -2.18
C ASP A 10 -4.08 21.29 -1.98
N ALA A 11 -5.23 21.69 -1.40
CA ALA A 11 -6.38 20.81 -1.24
C ALA A 11 -6.96 20.38 -2.61
N THR A 12 -7.01 21.31 -3.56
CA THR A 12 -7.43 21.03 -4.94
C THR A 12 -6.47 20.07 -5.62
N LEU A 13 -5.15 20.26 -5.45
CA LEU A 13 -4.13 19.36 -5.98
C LEU A 13 -4.21 17.96 -5.36
N ALA A 14 -4.36 17.87 -4.03
CA ALA A 14 -4.53 16.60 -3.33
C ALA A 14 -5.75 15.82 -3.85
N SER A 15 -6.88 16.53 -4.04
CA SER A 15 -8.10 15.96 -4.62
C SER A 15 -7.86 15.45 -6.04
N ARG A 16 -7.21 16.24 -6.91
CA ARG A 16 -6.90 15.83 -8.30
C ARG A 16 -6.00 14.60 -8.36
N ILE A 17 -4.96 14.53 -7.54
CA ILE A 17 -4.09 13.35 -7.44
C ILE A 17 -4.92 12.15 -6.97
N SER A 18 -5.71 12.31 -5.91
CA SER A 18 -6.54 11.24 -5.35
C SER A 18 -7.56 10.71 -6.36
N SER A 19 -8.22 11.59 -7.13
CA SER A 19 -9.10 11.20 -8.23
C SER A 19 -8.34 10.42 -9.29
N LYS A 20 -7.19 10.91 -9.75
CA LYS A 20 -6.40 10.25 -10.80
C LYS A 20 -5.91 8.85 -10.40
N LEU A 21 -5.54 8.67 -9.13
CA LEU A 21 -5.15 7.38 -8.58
C LEU A 21 -6.34 6.43 -8.45
N SER A 22 -7.49 6.92 -7.95
CA SER A 22 -8.68 6.09 -7.73
C SER A 22 -9.42 5.70 -9.00
N THR A 23 -9.31 6.48 -10.08
CA THR A 23 -9.89 6.17 -11.39
C THR A 23 -8.97 5.34 -12.29
N ASN A 24 -7.72 5.11 -11.90
CA ASN A 24 -6.81 4.26 -12.67
C ASN A 24 -7.17 2.78 -12.48
N GLU A 25 -7.49 2.08 -13.56
CA GLU A 25 -7.93 0.68 -13.53
C GLU A 25 -6.91 -0.30 -12.91
N GLN A 26 -5.61 0.02 -12.96
CA GLN A 26 -4.58 -0.83 -12.36
C GLN A 26 -4.48 -0.65 -10.83
N LEU A 27 -4.81 0.54 -10.32
CA LEU A 27 -4.72 0.87 -8.90
C LEU A 27 -6.04 0.68 -8.16
N LYS A 28 -7.16 0.91 -8.85
CA LYS A 28 -8.51 0.83 -8.31
C LYS A 28 -8.78 -0.54 -7.69
N GLY A 29 -9.15 -0.54 -6.40
CA GLY A 29 -9.45 -1.76 -5.64
C GLY A 29 -8.22 -2.63 -5.28
N GLN A 30 -7.04 -2.31 -5.80
CA GLN A 30 -5.80 -3.05 -5.53
C GLN A 30 -4.88 -2.31 -4.55
N ALA A 31 -4.96 -0.98 -4.51
CA ALA A 31 -4.10 -0.14 -3.69
C ALA A 31 -4.92 0.72 -2.72
N HIS A 32 -4.37 0.95 -1.54
CA HIS A 32 -4.88 1.95 -0.60
C HIS A 32 -3.82 3.05 -0.46
N ILE A 33 -4.10 4.21 -1.04
CA ILE A 33 -3.16 5.32 -1.15
C ILE A 33 -3.83 6.59 -0.62
N ASN A 34 -3.19 7.23 0.35
CA ASN A 34 -3.54 8.56 0.81
C ASN A 34 -2.55 9.57 0.23
N VAL A 35 -3.07 10.78 -0.03
CA VAL A 35 -2.33 11.87 -0.64
C VAL A 35 -2.38 13.07 0.27
N GLU A 36 -1.21 13.60 0.61
CA GLU A 36 -1.07 14.85 1.33
C GLU A 36 -0.28 15.84 0.47
N VAL A 37 -0.67 17.11 0.48
CA VAL A 37 -0.01 18.16 -0.30
C VAL A 37 0.28 19.38 0.57
N PHE A 38 1.52 19.88 0.48
CA PHE A 38 1.96 21.07 1.18
C PHE A 38 2.87 21.92 0.30
N ASN A 39 2.40 23.12 -0.05
CA ASN A 39 3.08 24.06 -0.94
C ASN A 39 3.52 23.39 -2.26
N GLY A 40 2.62 22.65 -2.90
CA GLY A 40 2.90 21.91 -4.14
C GLY A 40 3.80 20.68 -3.99
N VAL A 41 4.26 20.34 -2.77
CA VAL A 41 4.96 19.08 -2.48
C VAL A 41 3.94 18.02 -2.11
N ALA A 42 3.86 16.96 -2.91
CA ALA A 42 2.95 15.85 -2.69
C ALA A 42 3.65 14.68 -1.96
N LEU A 43 2.94 14.04 -1.05
CA LEU A 43 3.35 12.84 -0.33
C LEU A 43 2.30 11.74 -0.59
N LEU A 44 2.76 10.60 -1.13
CA LEU A 44 1.97 9.38 -1.26
C LEU A 44 2.34 8.42 -0.15
N VAL A 45 1.37 8.00 0.64
CA VAL A 45 1.52 7.01 1.71
C VAL A 45 0.45 5.94 1.61
N GLY A 46 0.76 4.72 2.05
CA GLY A 46 -0.18 3.60 1.98
C GLY A 46 0.47 2.32 1.46
N GLN A 47 -0.35 1.44 0.88
CA GLN A 47 0.00 0.08 0.50
C GLN A 47 -0.36 -0.22 -0.94
N VAL A 48 0.56 -0.92 -1.62
CA VAL A 48 0.40 -1.41 -2.99
C VAL A 48 0.90 -2.86 -3.06
N PRO A 49 0.26 -3.74 -3.85
CA PRO A 49 0.57 -5.18 -3.86
C PRO A 49 1.89 -5.50 -4.58
N ASN A 50 2.41 -4.60 -5.41
CA ASN A 50 3.66 -4.81 -6.14
C ASN A 50 4.34 -3.49 -6.52
N GLU A 51 5.60 -3.57 -6.93
CA GLU A 51 6.38 -2.40 -7.31
C GLU A 51 5.89 -1.73 -8.59
N GLN A 52 5.27 -2.47 -9.50
CA GLN A 52 4.74 -1.91 -10.73
C GLN A 52 3.65 -0.87 -10.42
N LEU A 53 2.72 -1.22 -9.52
CA LEU A 53 1.68 -0.30 -9.05
C LEU A 53 2.25 0.84 -8.21
N LYS A 54 3.31 0.60 -7.43
CA LYS A 54 4.05 1.68 -6.75
C LYS A 54 4.57 2.73 -7.74
N ARG A 55 5.18 2.27 -8.83
CA ARG A 55 5.72 3.13 -9.90
C ARG A 55 4.61 3.82 -10.69
N GLU A 56 3.51 3.12 -10.95
CA GLU A 56 2.35 3.70 -11.65
C GLU A 56 1.71 4.83 -10.84
N ALA A 57 1.47 4.62 -9.54
CA ALA A 57 0.96 5.67 -8.66
C ALA A 57 1.87 6.90 -8.65
N GLN A 58 3.20 6.69 -8.67
CA GLN A 58 4.17 7.77 -8.75
C GLN A 58 4.02 8.57 -10.06
N ARG A 59 4.01 7.88 -11.20
CA ARG A 59 3.87 8.51 -12.53
C ARG A 59 2.58 9.31 -12.65
N LEU A 60 1.47 8.76 -12.16
CA LEU A 60 0.17 9.44 -12.21
C LEU A 60 0.19 10.72 -11.39
N ALA A 61 0.77 10.70 -10.20
CA ALA A 61 0.91 11.90 -9.38
C ALA A 61 1.86 12.93 -10.02
N GLU A 62 3.03 12.50 -10.53
CA GLU A 62 4.00 13.38 -11.21
C GLU A 62 3.45 14.02 -12.48
N SER A 63 2.50 13.38 -13.16
CA SER A 63 1.91 13.91 -14.39
C SER A 63 1.03 15.15 -14.19
N LEU A 64 0.73 15.52 -12.94
CA LEU A 64 -0.02 16.74 -12.64
C LEU A 64 0.94 17.93 -12.54
N PRO A 65 0.80 18.98 -13.38
CA PRO A 65 1.81 20.03 -13.52
C PRO A 65 2.00 20.90 -12.27
N GLN A 66 1.07 20.83 -11.32
CA GLN A 66 1.11 21.58 -10.07
C GLN A 66 1.98 20.90 -9.00
N VAL A 67 2.42 19.65 -9.24
CA VAL A 67 3.33 18.92 -8.35
C VAL A 67 4.75 19.42 -8.57
N THR A 68 5.30 20.11 -7.58
CA THR A 68 6.68 20.61 -7.61
C THR A 68 7.68 19.55 -7.17
N ARG A 69 7.27 18.68 -6.25
CA ARG A 69 8.05 17.55 -5.76
C ARG A 69 7.12 16.45 -5.28
N LEU A 70 7.49 15.20 -5.53
CA LEU A 70 6.75 14.03 -5.07
C LEU A 70 7.61 13.17 -4.14
N HIS A 71 7.06 12.84 -2.97
CA HIS A 71 7.62 11.84 -2.07
C HIS A 71 6.74 10.59 -2.10
N ASN A 72 7.28 9.50 -2.64
CA ASN A 72 6.59 8.22 -2.70
C ASN A 72 7.02 7.32 -1.53
N GLN A 73 6.18 7.23 -0.51
CA GLN A 73 6.38 6.37 0.67
C GLN A 73 5.42 5.17 0.69
N LEU A 74 4.93 4.76 -0.49
CA LEU A 74 4.11 3.56 -0.62
C LEU A 74 4.91 2.32 -0.23
N ARG A 75 4.33 1.48 0.62
CA ARG A 75 4.92 0.21 1.03
C ARG A 75 4.34 -0.93 0.20
N LEU A 76 5.18 -1.92 -0.07
CA LEU A 76 4.71 -3.18 -0.62
C LEU A 76 3.90 -3.90 0.46
N GLY A 77 2.67 -4.25 0.13
CA GLY A 77 1.75 -4.95 1.02
C GLY A 77 0.48 -5.25 0.24
N SER A 78 -0.02 -6.48 0.38
CA SER A 78 -1.30 -6.84 -0.23
C SER A 78 -2.39 -5.93 0.36
N PRO A 79 -3.35 -5.41 -0.45
CA PRO A 79 -4.61 -4.96 0.12
C PRO A 79 -5.15 -6.14 0.92
N THR A 80 -5.59 -5.92 2.16
CA THR A 80 -6.01 -6.98 3.10
C THR A 80 -7.02 -7.93 2.45
N GLN A 81 -6.52 -8.96 1.78
CA GLN A 81 -7.28 -10.02 1.15
C GLN A 81 -7.00 -11.28 1.96
N ALA A 82 -8.06 -12.03 2.24
CA ALA A 82 -8.10 -13.19 3.13
C ALA A 82 -7.11 -14.34 2.80
N SER A 83 -6.32 -14.21 1.73
CA SER A 83 -5.32 -15.16 1.24
C SER A 83 -4.00 -15.17 2.01
N VAL A 84 -3.74 -14.21 2.91
CA VAL A 84 -2.63 -14.35 3.90
C VAL A 84 -2.90 -15.54 4.85
N ARG A 85 -4.13 -16.07 4.94
CA ARG A 85 -4.40 -17.28 5.72
C ARG A 85 -3.87 -18.59 5.11
N THR A 86 -3.64 -18.69 3.80
CA THR A 86 -3.30 -20.00 3.19
C THR A 86 -1.80 -20.28 3.09
N HIS A 87 -0.94 -19.26 3.08
CA HIS A 87 0.51 -19.47 3.15
C HIS A 87 0.99 -19.77 4.58
N ASP A 88 0.35 -19.18 5.60
CA ASP A 88 0.72 -19.44 7.00
C ASP A 88 0.23 -20.80 7.52
N VAL A 89 -0.81 -21.40 6.90
CA VAL A 89 -1.21 -22.79 7.20
C VAL A 89 -0.16 -23.78 6.70
N TRP A 90 0.49 -23.54 5.55
CA TRP A 90 1.51 -24.45 5.03
C TRP A 90 2.82 -24.39 5.84
N LEU A 91 3.27 -23.19 6.22
CA LEU A 91 4.42 -23.03 7.12
C LEU A 91 4.14 -23.56 8.53
N ALA A 92 2.95 -23.31 9.10
CA ALA A 92 2.56 -23.89 10.38
C ALA A 92 2.48 -25.41 10.33
N THR A 93 2.00 -25.99 9.23
CA THR A 93 1.97 -27.45 9.02
C THR A 93 3.39 -28.01 8.97
N LYS A 94 4.33 -27.36 8.28
CA LYS A 94 5.72 -27.86 8.19
C LYS A 94 6.45 -27.83 9.54
N VAL A 95 6.24 -26.80 10.36
CA VAL A 95 6.82 -26.73 11.70
C VAL A 95 6.17 -27.76 12.64
N LYS A 96 4.84 -27.91 12.63
CA LYS A 96 4.16 -28.96 13.40
C LYS A 96 4.55 -30.37 12.95
N SER A 97 4.76 -30.58 11.65
CA SER A 97 5.24 -31.87 11.11
C SER A 97 6.64 -32.19 11.63
N ASN A 98 7.53 -31.21 11.67
CA ASN A 98 8.87 -31.39 12.23
C ASN A 98 8.84 -31.56 13.76
N LEU A 99 7.87 -30.97 14.47
CA LEU A 99 7.68 -31.20 15.91
C LEU A 99 7.11 -32.60 16.21
N VAL A 100 6.19 -33.10 15.37
CA VAL A 100 5.63 -34.46 15.47
C VAL A 100 6.64 -35.52 15.01
N ALA A 101 7.58 -35.16 14.13
CA ALA A 101 8.66 -36.03 13.69
C ALA A 101 9.84 -36.12 14.68
N ASP A 102 9.91 -35.24 15.69
CA ASP A 102 10.84 -35.41 16.82
C ASP A 102 10.27 -36.50 17.73
N LYS A 103 10.97 -37.65 17.77
CA LYS A 103 10.57 -38.92 18.40
C LYS A 103 10.58 -38.87 19.94
N ARG A 104 10.12 -37.77 20.55
CA ARG A 104 10.17 -37.55 22.02
C ARG A 104 8.92 -36.92 22.61
N VAL A 105 7.80 -36.91 21.90
CA VAL A 105 6.51 -36.58 22.52
C VAL A 105 5.65 -37.82 22.50
N ASP A 106 5.49 -38.39 23.69
CA ASP A 106 4.58 -39.49 24.00
C ASP A 106 3.21 -39.23 23.36
N GLY A 107 2.85 -40.07 22.40
CA GLY A 107 1.47 -40.21 21.98
C GLY A 107 0.75 -40.94 23.09
N LEU A 108 0.19 -40.22 24.07
CA LEU A 108 -0.55 -40.84 25.16
C LEU A 108 -1.99 -40.33 25.25
N HIS A 109 -2.88 -41.24 24.87
CA HIS A 109 -4.33 -41.28 25.10
C HIS A 109 -5.17 -40.30 24.29
N ILE A 110 -5.71 -40.89 23.21
CA ILE A 110 -6.91 -40.54 22.41
C ILE A 110 -7.64 -39.23 22.71
#